data_AF-B2VHM5-F1
#
_entry.id   AF-B2VHM5-F1
#
_cell.length_a   1.000
_cell.length_b   1.000
_cell.length_c   1.000
_cell.angle_alpha   90.00
_cell.angle_beta   90.00
_cell.angle_gamma   90.00
#
_symmetry.space_group_name_H-M   'P 1'
#
loop_
_entity.id
_entity.type
_entity.pdbx_description
1 polymer ?
#
loop_
_entity_poly.entity_id
_entity_poly.type
_entity_poly.pdbx_seq_one_letter_code
_entity_poly.pdbx_strand_id
1 'polypeptide(L)'
;MKQLVIDILMKLARMDVDTKELTAQVEAQSLVIAALLLTVDKEGSSSIAENIQNAILSVTRGGEDFLQTDVDLLLTHVNRLLAVTRYVDEAAPAGGI
;
A
#
# COMPACT_ATOMS: atom_id res chain seq x y z
N MET A 1 -2.69 -20.84 -36.20
CA MET A 1 -3.43 -21.03 -34.93
C MET A 1 -2.54 -21.54 -33.79
N LYS A 2 -1.74 -22.60 -33.96
CA LYS A 2 -0.86 -23.11 -32.88
C LYS A 2 0.14 -22.06 -32.34
N GLN A 3 0.76 -21.29 -33.23
CA GLN A 3 1.70 -20.23 -32.85
C GLN A 3 1.04 -19.13 -31.99
N LEU A 4 -0.13 -18.65 -32.42
CA LEU A 4 -0.90 -17.66 -31.68
C LEU A 4 -1.27 -18.12 -30.26
N VAL A 5 -1.65 -19.40 -30.11
CA VAL A 5 -1.95 -19.97 -28.79
C VAL A 5 -0.69 -20.00 -27.91
N ILE A 6 0.46 -20.39 -28.47
CA ILE A 6 1.74 -20.41 -27.76
C ILE A 6 2.15 -18.99 -27.35
N ASP A 7 2.01 -18.00 -28.23
CA ASP A 7 2.34 -16.60 -27.94
C ASP A 7 1.44 -16.01 -26.83
N ILE A 8 0.15 -16.35 -26.84
CA ILE A 8 -0.77 -15.97 -25.76
C ILE A 8 -0.38 -16.63 -24.44
N LEU A 9 -0.08 -17.93 -24.44
CA LEU A 9 0.33 -18.65 -23.22
C LEU A 9 1.63 -18.08 -22.64
N MET A 10 2.61 -17.75 -23.48
CA MET A 10 3.85 -17.11 -23.04
C MET A 10 3.59 -15.71 -22.45
N LYS A 11 2.70 -14.92 -23.08
CA LYS A 11 2.32 -13.60 -22.57
C LYS A 11 1.61 -13.69 -21.22
N LEU A 12 0.70 -14.65 -21.05
CA LEU A 12 0.00 -14.91 -19.79
C LEU A 12 0.98 -15.34 -18.69
N ALA A 13 1.91 -16.27 -19.00
CA ALA A 13 2.91 -16.71 -18.04
C ALA A 13 3.82 -15.56 -17.57
N ARG A 14 4.24 -14.69 -18.49
CA ARG A 14 5.03 -13.51 -18.14
C ARG A 14 4.24 -12.54 -17.27
N MET A 15 2.98 -12.27 -17.63
CA MET A 15 2.10 -11.39 -16.84
C MET A 15 1.84 -11.93 -15.43
N ASP A 16 1.75 -13.25 -15.24
CA ASP A 16 1.63 -13.88 -13.92
C ASP A 16 2.87 -13.63 -13.06
N VAL A 17 4.06 -13.77 -13.63
CA VAL A 17 5.33 -13.47 -12.94
C VAL A 17 5.43 -11.99 -12.59
N ASP A 18 5.14 -11.10 -13.55
CA ASP A 18 5.20 -9.65 -13.32
C ASP A 18 4.19 -9.21 -12.24
N THR A 19 3.01 -9.83 -12.20
CA THR A 19 1.99 -9.55 -11.17
C THR A 19 2.44 -10.02 -9.77
N LYS A 20 3.09 -11.19 -9.68
CA LYS A 20 3.65 -11.70 -8.41
C LYS A 20 4.75 -10.79 -7.89
N GLU A 21 5.64 -10.31 -8.76
CA GLU A 21 6.69 -9.37 -8.39
C GLU A 21 6.11 -8.05 -7.88
N LEU A 22 5.13 -7.49 -8.60
CA LEU A 22 4.44 -6.27 -8.17
C LEU A 22 3.77 -6.46 -6.80
N THR A 23 3.12 -7.62 -6.60
CA THR A 23 2.49 -7.96 -5.32
C THR A 23 3.52 -8.02 -4.20
N ALA A 24 4.63 -8.73 -4.40
CA ALA A 24 5.71 -8.82 -3.43
C ALA A 24 6.32 -7.44 -3.09
N GLN A 25 6.48 -6.58 -4.10
CA GLN A 25 6.97 -5.22 -3.91
C GLN A 25 6.02 -4.39 -3.04
N VAL A 26 4.72 -4.46 -3.29
CA VAL A 26 3.70 -3.76 -2.50
C VAL A 26 3.65 -4.29 -1.06
N GLU A 27 3.73 -5.61 -0.87
CA GLU A 27 3.78 -6.22 0.47
C GLU A 27 5.03 -5.82 1.25
N ALA A 28 6.20 -5.80 0.60
CA ALA A 28 7.46 -5.36 1.22
C ALA A 28 7.38 -3.89 1.66
N GLN A 29 6.85 -3.01 0.82
CA GLN A 29 6.65 -1.60 1.17
C GLN A 29 5.68 -1.43 2.33
N SER A 30 4.59 -2.20 2.34
CA SER A 30 3.61 -2.22 3.42
C SER A 30 4.25 -2.59 4.76
N LEU A 31 5.13 -3.60 4.75
CA LEU A 31 5.86 -4.04 5.93
C LEU A 31 6.85 -2.98 6.44
N VAL A 32 7.56 -2.30 5.52
CA VAL A 32 8.47 -1.21 5.87
C VAL A 32 7.73 -0.04 6.52
N ILE A 33 6.57 0.37 5.97
CA ILE A 33 5.74 1.43 6.55
C ILE A 33 5.27 1.03 7.95
N ALA A 34 4.80 -0.21 8.13
CA ALA A 34 4.40 -0.71 9.44
C ALA A 34 5.56 -0.67 10.44
N ALA A 35 6.76 -1.12 10.04
CA ALA A 35 7.93 -1.07 10.90
C ALA A 35 8.31 0.36 11.31
N LEU A 36 8.25 1.32 10.38
CA LEU A 36 8.51 2.74 10.64
C LEU A 36 7.48 3.34 11.62
N LEU A 37 6.20 3.02 11.44
CA LEU A 37 5.13 3.50 12.31
C LEU A 37 5.17 2.87 13.71
N LEU A 38 5.62 1.62 13.83
CA LEU A 38 5.81 0.95 15.12
C LEU A 38 7.06 1.43 15.88
N THR A 39 8.04 2.01 15.19
CA THR A 39 9.28 2.53 15.82
C THR A 39 9.15 3.96 16.32
N VAL A 40 8.18 4.72 15.81
CA VAL A 40 7.85 6.04 16.34
C VAL A 40 6.90 5.90 17.53
N ASP A 41 6.85 6.92 18.39
CA ASP A 41 5.87 6.95 19.47
C ASP A 41 4.43 7.14 18.94
N LYS A 42 3.44 6.97 19.81
CA LYS A 42 2.02 7.02 19.43
C LYS A 42 1.62 8.37 18.82
N GLU A 43 2.17 9.47 19.33
CA GLU A 43 1.92 10.81 18.77
C GLU A 43 2.55 10.95 17.38
N GLY A 44 3.78 10.49 17.19
CA GLY A 44 4.47 10.46 15.90
C GLY A 44 3.74 9.60 14.86
N SER A 45 3.28 8.40 15.24
CA SER A 45 2.51 7.54 14.34
C SER A 45 1.19 8.18 13.91
N SER A 46 0.49 8.87 14.83
CA SER A 46 -0.76 9.57 14.51
C SER A 46 -0.52 10.75 13.58
N SER A 47 0.55 11.53 13.82
CA SER A 47 0.90 12.67 12.97
C SER A 47 1.29 12.22 11.56
N ILE A 48 2.06 11.14 11.41
CA ILE A 48 2.40 10.58 10.10
C ILE A 48 1.14 10.13 9.35
N ALA A 49 0.23 9.42 10.03
CA ALA A 49 -1.03 8.98 9.45
C ALA A 49 -1.88 10.16 8.92
N GLU A 50 -1.98 11.23 9.71
CA GLU A 50 -2.71 12.44 9.34
C GLU A 50 -2.04 13.17 8.17
N ASN A 51 -0.71 13.30 8.19
CA ASN A 51 0.05 13.94 7.11
C ASN A 51 -0.10 13.20 5.78
N ILE A 52 -0.11 11.86 5.79
CA ILE A 52 -0.33 11.06 4.59
C ILE A 52 -1.74 11.30 4.04
N GLN A 53 -2.78 11.27 4.88
CA GLN A 53 -4.16 11.53 4.45
C GLN A 53 -4.32 12.95 3.89
N ASN A 54 -3.75 13.94 4.56
CA ASN A 54 -3.79 15.33 4.11
C ASN A 54 -3.04 15.53 2.79
N ALA A 55 -1.92 14.86 2.56
CA ALA A 55 -1.22 14.89 1.28
C ALA A 55 -2.09 14.34 0.14
N ILE A 56 -2.76 13.21 0.36
CA ILE A 56 -3.66 12.59 -0.62
C ILE A 56 -4.84 13.52 -0.94
N LEU A 57 -5.46 14.09 0.09
CA LEU A 57 -6.56 15.04 -0.06
C LEU A 57 -6.12 16.41 -0.59
N SER A 58 -4.83 16.74 -0.55
CA SER A 58 -4.32 17.97 -1.16
C SER A 58 -4.16 17.82 -2.66
N VAL A 59 -3.83 16.62 -3.14
CA VAL A 59 -3.72 16.32 -4.58
C VAL A 59 -5.09 16.42 -5.26
N THR A 60 -6.18 16.00 -4.61
CA THR A 60 -7.55 16.19 -5.16
C THR A 60 -7.96 17.64 -5.32
N ARG A 61 -7.38 18.54 -4.52
CA ARG A 61 -7.66 19.98 -4.57
C ARG A 61 -6.76 20.74 -5.54
N GLY A 62 -5.68 20.09 -6.03
CA GLY A 62 -4.60 20.71 -6.80
C GLY A 62 -4.86 20.90 -8.29
N GLY A 63 -5.97 20.39 -8.83
CA GLY A 63 -6.40 20.67 -10.21
C GLY A 63 -5.72 19.83 -11.31
N GLU A 64 -4.94 18.82 -10.96
CA GLU A 64 -4.56 17.76 -11.92
C GLU A 64 -5.69 16.74 -12.05
N ASP A 65 -5.78 16.12 -13.23
CA ASP A 65 -6.85 15.24 -13.73
C ASP A 65 -6.88 13.85 -13.02
N PHE A 66 -6.72 13.85 -11.69
CA PHE A 66 -6.90 12.64 -10.89
C PHE A 66 -8.37 12.28 -10.86
N LEU A 67 -8.68 11.07 -11.35
CA LEU A 67 -10.01 10.52 -11.21
C LEU A 67 -10.28 10.34 -9.72
N GLN A 68 -11.44 10.81 -9.25
CA GLN A 68 -11.88 10.62 -7.87
C GLN A 68 -11.75 9.14 -7.43
N THR A 69 -12.01 8.22 -8.36
CA THR A 69 -11.83 6.78 -8.17
C THR A 69 -10.41 6.37 -7.77
N ASP A 70 -9.38 7.00 -8.34
CA ASP A 70 -7.98 6.66 -8.04
C ASP A 70 -7.60 7.14 -6.64
N VAL A 71 -8.15 8.29 -6.22
CA VAL A 71 -7.96 8.82 -4.87
C VAL A 71 -8.66 7.94 -3.85
N ASP A 72 -9.91 7.55 -4.12
CA ASP A 72 -10.68 6.68 -3.24
C ASP A 72 -9.98 5.33 -3.06
N LEU A 73 -9.38 4.80 -4.14
CA LEU A 73 -8.55 3.60 -4.09
C LEU A 73 -7.32 3.80 -3.21
N LEU A 74 -6.58 4.89 -3.38
CA LEU A 74 -5.39 5.20 -2.59
C LEU A 74 -5.71 5.37 -1.10
N LEU A 75 -6.78 6.10 -0.77
CA LEU A 75 -7.27 6.25 0.61
C LEU A 75 -7.65 4.92 1.22
N THR A 76 -8.32 4.04 0.47
CA THR A 76 -8.68 2.70 0.94
C THR A 76 -7.45 1.87 1.30
N HIS A 77 -6.42 1.87 0.45
CA HIS A 77 -5.19 1.13 0.71
C HIS A 77 -4.42 1.68 1.91
N VAL A 78 -4.25 3.01 2.01
CA VAL A 78 -3.56 3.64 3.13
C VAL A 78 -4.27 3.37 4.46
N ASN A 79 -5.59 3.53 4.51
CA ASN A 79 -6.35 3.25 5.72
C ASN A 79 -6.21 1.79 6.19
N ARG A 80 -6.16 0.85 5.24
CA ARG A 80 -5.89 -0.56 5.55
C ARG A 80 -4.51 -0.76 6.16
N LEU A 81 -3.46 -0.12 5.62
CA LEU A 81 -2.10 -0.23 6.15
C LEU A 81 -1.98 0.33 7.57
N LEU A 82 -2.59 1.49 7.81
CA LEU A 82 -2.63 2.11 9.14
C LEU A 82 -3.37 1.23 10.15
N ALA A 83 -4.50 0.63 9.73
CA ALA A 83 -5.28 -0.27 10.59
C ALA A 83 -4.52 -1.55 10.96
N VAL A 84 -3.82 -2.17 10.01
CA VAL A 84 -2.99 -3.37 10.26
C VAL A 84 -1.85 -3.02 11.22
N THR A 85 -1.17 -1.90 10.99
CA THR A 85 -0.06 -1.46 11.84
C THR A 85 -0.51 -1.24 13.29
N ARG A 86 -1.62 -0.52 13.48
CA ARG A 86 -2.19 -0.30 14.82
C ARG A 86 -2.61 -1.61 15.49
N TYR A 87 -3.20 -2.54 14.75
CA TYR A 87 -3.55 -3.85 15.28
C TYR A 87 -2.31 -4.62 15.76
N VAL A 88 -1.20 -4.54 15.02
CA VAL A 88 0.07 -5.16 15.43
C VAL A 88 0.65 -4.49 16.67
N ASP A 89 0.59 -3.15 16.78
CA ASP A 89 1.00 -2.40 17.97
C ASP A 89 0.19 -2.80 19.22
N GLU A 90 -1.13 -2.88 19.09
CA GLU A 90 -2.05 -3.24 20.16
C GLU A 90 -1.93 -4.72 20.58
N ALA A 91 -1.63 -5.60 19.62
CA ALA A 91 -1.43 -7.04 19.86
C ALA A 91 -0.02 -7.37 20.37
N ALA A 92 0.94 -6.43 20.29
CA ALA A 92 2.29 -6.64 20.81
C ALA A 92 2.23 -6.78 22.35
N PRO A 93 2.85 -7.82 22.93
CA PRO A 93 2.88 -7.97 24.38
C PRO A 93 3.57 -6.75 25.00
N ALA A 94 2.95 -6.19 26.04
CA ALA A 94 3.48 -5.04 26.77
C ALA A 94 4.86 -5.39 27.36
N GLY A 95 5.94 -4.98 26.68
CA GLY A 95 7.33 -5.26 27.07
C GLY A 95 8.29 -5.59 25.93
N GLY A 96 7.99 -5.18 24.70
CA GLY A 96 8.79 -5.49 23.51
C GLY A 96 9.73 -4.39 23.01
N ILE A 97 10.25 -3.50 23.86
CA ILE A 97 11.56 -2.81 23.74
C ILE A 97 12.09 -2.58 25.16
#